data_AF-A0A1F8T917-F1
#
_entry.id   AF-A0A1F8T917-F1
#
_cell.length_a   1.000
_cell.length_b   1.000
_cell.length_c   1.000
_cell.angle_alpha   90.00
_cell.angle_beta   90.00
_cell.angle_gamma   90.00
#
_symmetry.space_group_name_H-M   'P 1'
#
loop_
_entity.id
_entity.type
_entity.pdbx_description
1 polymer ?
#
loop_
_entity_poly.entity_id
_entity_poly.type
_entity_poly.pdbx_seq_one_letter_code
_entity_poly.pdbx_strand_id
1 'polypeptide(L)'
;MAVVPMKALLESGVHFGHRTHKWHPAMKPYIFTERNGIHIIDLQKTSKALDQAYTIVRDAVAEGGTVLFIGTKRQAQETVQLEATRSSMPYVTNRWLGGMLTNWRTIRQRINELERLERMRDSGDFGRHTKKEALIMSREIERLEGLLSGVRKMARVPELVFVVDISREATAIHEANLLNIPVVAMVDTNCDPRGIDYVIPSNDDAIRAIKLVVGKIADAAIEGLGSRKDEVIEEEVRTVARAAADERELTDEELLGESTLAKIAPYLKAVDEEDIEEVLVVEELKEEVEELGGSDFELDEEELEEFEEDKVEAEDLVGEEAEVDQEGIVDEVGTAAEEDKVEEEDKAGEEDS
;
A
#
# COMPACT_ATOMS: atom_id res chain seq x y z
N MET A 1 -6.66 -16.59 15.02
CA MET A 1 -6.88 -17.46 13.84
C MET A 1 -5.56 -17.51 13.09
N ALA A 2 -5.15 -18.64 12.50
CA ALA A 2 -3.92 -18.66 11.70
C ALA A 2 -4.09 -17.76 10.49
N VAL A 3 -3.15 -16.85 10.25
CA VAL A 3 -3.23 -15.83 9.18
C VAL A 3 -3.30 -16.49 7.79
N VAL A 4 -2.64 -17.64 7.64
CA VAL A 4 -2.64 -18.42 6.40
C VAL A 4 -2.95 -19.88 6.70
N PRO A 5 -3.92 -20.51 6.01
CA PRO A 5 -4.17 -21.93 6.17
C PRO A 5 -2.98 -22.75 5.65
N MET A 6 -2.64 -23.84 6.34
CA MET A 6 -1.50 -24.69 5.97
C MET A 6 -1.58 -25.23 4.53
N LYS A 7 -2.79 -25.44 4.01
CA LYS A 7 -3.04 -25.83 2.62
C LYS A 7 -2.49 -24.80 1.62
N ALA A 8 -2.68 -23.51 1.88
CA ALA A 8 -2.18 -22.44 1.02
C ALA A 8 -0.64 -22.35 1.05
N LEU A 9 -0.01 -22.59 2.20
CA LEU A 9 1.46 -22.68 2.31
C LEU A 9 2.02 -23.87 1.51
N LEU A 10 1.29 -24.98 1.47
CA LEU A 10 1.68 -26.15 0.69
C LEU A 10 1.54 -25.89 -0.83
N GLU A 11 0.40 -25.36 -1.27
CA GLU A 11 0.09 -25.07 -2.69
C GLU A 11 0.98 -23.98 -3.31
N SER A 12 1.37 -22.99 -2.51
CA SER A 12 2.29 -21.93 -2.93
C SER A 12 3.76 -22.38 -3.03
N GLY A 13 4.10 -23.56 -2.49
CA GLY A 13 5.45 -24.11 -2.55
C GLY A 13 6.43 -23.52 -1.52
N VAL A 14 5.93 -22.95 -0.42
CA VAL A 14 6.74 -22.38 0.68
C VAL A 14 7.63 -23.42 1.37
N HIS A 15 7.20 -24.67 1.38
CA HIS A 15 7.88 -25.79 2.03
C HIS A 15 9.14 -26.29 1.30
N PHE A 16 9.36 -25.89 0.05
CA PHE A 16 10.56 -26.30 -0.69
C PHE A 16 11.74 -25.43 -0.30
N GLY A 17 12.83 -26.05 0.15
CA GLY A 17 14.12 -25.39 0.32
C GLY A 17 15.09 -25.70 -0.82
N HIS A 18 16.37 -25.49 -0.54
CA HIS A 18 17.47 -25.77 -1.46
C HIS A 18 17.93 -27.25 -1.41
N ARG A 19 18.84 -27.59 -2.32
CA ARG A 19 19.48 -28.92 -2.38
C ARG A 19 20.31 -29.21 -1.13
N THR A 20 20.43 -30.49 -0.76
CA THR A 20 21.11 -30.96 0.46
C THR A 20 22.58 -30.55 0.62
N HIS A 21 23.29 -30.23 -0.46
CA HIS A 21 24.67 -29.74 -0.39
C HIS A 21 24.78 -28.22 -0.22
N LYS A 22 23.68 -27.47 -0.40
CA LYS A 22 23.64 -26.00 -0.31
C LYS A 22 22.92 -25.52 0.95
N TRP A 23 22.89 -26.31 2.00
CA TRP A 23 22.21 -25.94 3.24
C TRP A 23 23.18 -25.34 4.26
N HIS A 24 22.65 -24.49 5.14
CA HIS A 24 23.38 -23.90 6.24
C HIS A 24 23.03 -24.63 7.56
N PRO A 25 24.02 -25.08 8.36
CA PRO A 25 23.76 -25.87 9.58
C PRO A 25 22.84 -25.19 10.60
N ALA A 26 22.85 -23.86 10.69
CA ALA A 26 21.99 -23.12 11.61
C ALA A 26 20.50 -23.19 11.23
N MET A 27 20.15 -23.59 10.00
CA MET A 27 18.78 -23.83 9.57
C MET A 27 18.24 -25.21 9.96
N LYS A 28 19.07 -26.09 10.55
CA LYS A 28 18.65 -27.43 11.01
C LYS A 28 17.34 -27.44 11.81
N PRO A 29 17.09 -26.50 12.75
CA PRO A 29 15.84 -26.50 13.51
C PRO A 29 14.60 -26.25 12.63
N TYR A 30 14.72 -25.58 11.49
CA TYR A 30 13.58 -25.21 10.64
C TYR A 30 13.32 -26.24 9.51
N ILE A 31 14.23 -27.18 9.31
CA ILE A 31 14.12 -28.24 8.31
C ILE A 31 13.37 -29.43 8.92
N PHE A 32 12.32 -29.89 8.22
CA PHE A 32 11.52 -31.04 8.62
C PHE A 32 12.15 -32.37 8.17
N THR A 33 12.41 -32.52 6.88
CA THR A 33 13.01 -33.73 6.28
C THR A 33 13.70 -33.39 4.97
N GLU A 34 14.44 -34.33 4.39
CA GLU A 34 14.88 -34.28 3.00
C GLU A 34 14.07 -35.26 2.14
N ARG A 35 13.76 -34.87 0.90
CA ARG A 35 13.12 -35.74 -0.11
C ARG A 35 13.72 -35.45 -1.47
N ASN A 36 14.14 -36.49 -2.20
CA ASN A 36 14.74 -36.37 -3.53
C ASN A 36 15.93 -35.38 -3.60
N GLY A 37 16.72 -35.28 -2.51
CA GLY A 37 17.87 -34.37 -2.44
C GLY A 37 17.52 -32.88 -2.25
N ILE A 38 16.28 -32.56 -1.89
CA ILE A 38 15.80 -31.22 -1.54
C ILE A 38 15.36 -31.21 -0.07
N HIS A 39 15.74 -30.17 0.67
CA HIS A 39 15.24 -29.97 2.04
C HIS A 39 13.80 -29.47 2.03
N ILE A 40 12.99 -30.03 2.92
CA ILE A 40 11.61 -29.61 3.17
C ILE A 40 11.59 -28.82 4.47
N ILE A 41 11.07 -27.59 4.40
CA ILE A 41 10.92 -26.69 5.54
C ILE A 41 9.68 -27.09 6.35
N ASP A 42 9.76 -26.98 7.67
CA ASP A 42 8.65 -27.26 8.58
C ASP A 42 7.58 -26.14 8.52
N LEU A 43 6.47 -26.43 7.84
CA LEU A 43 5.35 -25.49 7.70
C LEU A 43 4.67 -25.11 9.02
N GLN A 44 4.75 -25.95 10.07
CA GLN A 44 4.19 -25.57 11.37
C GLN A 44 4.99 -24.43 11.98
N LYS A 45 6.31 -24.44 11.80
CA LYS A 45 7.19 -23.35 12.25
C LYS A 45 6.99 -22.11 11.40
N THR A 46 6.87 -22.27 10.09
CA THR A 46 6.53 -21.17 9.17
C THR A 46 5.21 -20.50 9.53
N SER A 47 4.15 -21.27 9.79
CA SER A 47 2.85 -20.70 10.17
C SER A 47 2.94 -19.88 11.45
N LYS A 48 3.60 -20.40 12.50
CA LYS A 48 3.78 -19.68 13.76
C LYS A 48 4.63 -18.42 13.61
N ALA A 49 5.72 -18.52 12.85
CA ALA A 49 6.59 -17.38 12.57
C ALA A 49 5.87 -16.29 11.75
N LEU A 50 5.03 -16.70 10.79
CA LEU A 50 4.23 -15.78 9.99
C LEU A 50 3.17 -15.07 10.85
N ASP A 51 2.49 -15.78 11.75
CA ASP A 51 1.53 -15.18 12.68
C ASP A 51 2.21 -14.15 13.61
N GLN A 52 3.41 -14.46 14.09
CA GLN A 52 4.23 -13.54 14.90
C GLN A 52 4.63 -12.30 14.08
N ALA A 53 5.19 -12.51 12.89
CA ALA A 53 5.60 -11.41 12.01
C ALA A 53 4.42 -10.53 11.62
N TYR A 54 3.25 -11.11 11.35
CA TYR A 54 2.02 -10.38 11.05
C TYR A 54 1.62 -9.45 12.20
N THR A 55 1.64 -9.96 13.43
CA THR A 55 1.29 -9.20 14.63
C THR A 55 2.24 -8.02 14.82
N ILE A 56 3.55 -8.25 14.72
CA ILE A 56 4.57 -7.20 14.91
C ILE A 56 4.48 -6.11 13.85
N VAL A 57 4.26 -6.51 12.59
CA VAL A 57 4.11 -5.56 11.48
C VAL A 57 2.87 -4.70 11.68
N ARG A 58 1.73 -5.31 12.03
CA ARG A 58 0.49 -4.59 12.31
C ARG A 58 0.68 -3.60 13.45
N ASP A 59 1.24 -4.05 14.57
CA ASP A 59 1.41 -3.23 15.77
C ASP A 59 2.38 -2.06 15.51
N ALA A 60 3.52 -2.31 14.83
CA ALA A 60 4.47 -1.26 14.45
C ALA A 60 3.84 -0.19 13.54
N VAL A 61 2.95 -0.59 12.63
CA VAL A 61 2.27 0.36 11.74
C VAL A 61 1.12 1.10 12.46
N ALA A 62 0.43 0.44 13.38
CA ALA A 62 -0.58 1.06 14.23
C ALA A 62 0.01 2.19 15.08
N GLU A 63 1.22 2.01 15.62
CA GLU A 63 1.98 3.05 16.34
C GLU A 63 2.44 4.22 15.44
N GLY A 64 2.23 4.14 14.12
CA GLY A 64 2.64 5.15 13.14
C GLY A 64 4.04 4.93 12.57
N GLY A 65 4.62 3.76 12.79
CA GLY A 65 5.87 3.31 12.20
C GLY A 65 5.76 3.03 10.70
N THR A 66 6.91 3.01 10.04
CA THR A 66 7.01 2.62 8.62
C THR A 66 7.81 1.34 8.47
N VAL A 67 7.30 0.43 7.66
CA VAL A 67 7.92 -0.86 7.36
C VAL A 67 8.59 -0.77 6.00
N LEU A 68 9.91 -1.02 5.95
CA LEU A 68 10.66 -1.01 4.69
C LEU A 68 10.70 -2.41 4.08
N PHE A 69 10.12 -2.58 2.90
CA PHE A 69 10.18 -3.84 2.17
C PHE A 69 11.43 -3.90 1.28
N ILE A 70 12.25 -4.93 1.43
CA ILE A 70 13.50 -5.09 0.68
C ILE A 70 13.48 -6.44 -0.04
N GLY A 71 13.72 -6.41 -1.35
CA GLY A 71 13.93 -7.63 -2.13
C GLY A 71 14.53 -7.34 -3.49
N THR A 72 15.86 -7.51 -3.63
CA THR A 72 16.54 -7.30 -4.93
C THR A 72 16.57 -8.54 -5.82
N LYS A 73 16.11 -9.68 -5.30
CA LYS A 73 16.01 -10.92 -6.05
C LYS A 73 15.00 -10.77 -7.17
N ARG A 74 15.35 -11.16 -8.40
CA ARG A 74 14.51 -10.98 -9.60
C ARG A 74 13.08 -11.53 -9.42
N GLN A 75 12.93 -12.65 -8.72
CA GLN A 75 11.64 -13.27 -8.42
C GLN A 75 10.78 -12.48 -7.43
N ALA A 76 11.41 -11.66 -6.58
CA ALA A 76 10.76 -10.87 -5.55
C ALA A 76 10.46 -9.43 -5.99
N GLN A 77 11.23 -8.86 -6.92
CA GLN A 77 11.17 -7.46 -7.34
C GLN A 77 9.74 -6.95 -7.60
N GLU A 78 9.05 -7.57 -8.57
CA GLU A 78 7.70 -7.15 -8.98
C GLU A 78 6.68 -7.30 -7.83
N THR A 79 6.77 -8.41 -7.11
CA THR A 79 5.86 -8.72 -6.00
C THR A 79 6.03 -7.73 -4.85
N VAL A 80 7.27 -7.44 -4.45
CA VAL A 80 7.60 -6.48 -3.40
C VAL A 80 7.15 -5.07 -3.80
N GLN A 81 7.40 -4.66 -5.04
CA GLN A 81 6.97 -3.35 -5.54
C GLN A 81 5.44 -3.19 -5.47
N LEU A 82 4.71 -4.17 -5.98
CA LEU A 82 3.25 -4.12 -6.07
C LEU A 82 2.61 -4.10 -4.68
N GLU A 83 3.02 -4.99 -3.79
CA GLU A 83 2.44 -5.10 -2.45
C GLU A 83 2.84 -3.94 -1.52
N ALA A 84 4.06 -3.42 -1.64
CA ALA A 84 4.47 -2.23 -0.90
C ALA A 84 3.75 -0.97 -1.40
N THR A 85 3.54 -0.84 -2.71
CA THR A 85 2.74 0.25 -3.28
C THR A 85 1.28 0.17 -2.83
N ARG A 86 0.70 -1.04 -2.81
CA ARG A 86 -0.66 -1.28 -2.31
C ARG A 86 -0.81 -0.89 -0.84
N SER A 87 0.18 -1.22 -0.01
CA SER A 87 0.20 -0.88 1.42
C SER A 87 0.72 0.53 1.73
N SER A 88 1.06 1.34 0.71
CA SER A 88 1.66 2.67 0.86
C SER A 88 2.94 2.69 1.72
N MET A 89 3.68 1.58 1.73
CA MET A 89 4.93 1.42 2.47
C MET A 89 6.15 1.59 1.57
N PRO A 90 7.30 2.06 2.11
CA PRO A 90 8.51 2.21 1.33
C PRO A 90 9.09 0.85 0.92
N TYR A 91 9.77 0.81 -0.23
CA TYR A 91 10.39 -0.41 -0.74
C TYR A 91 11.74 -0.18 -1.44
N VAL A 92 12.53 -1.25 -1.55
CA VAL A 92 13.76 -1.34 -2.34
C VAL A 92 13.79 -2.64 -3.13
N THR A 93 13.75 -2.53 -4.46
CA THR A 93 13.68 -3.68 -5.38
C THR A 93 14.90 -3.80 -6.29
N ASN A 94 15.58 -2.72 -6.62
CA ASN A 94 16.67 -2.81 -7.60
C ASN A 94 17.98 -3.23 -6.93
N ARG A 95 18.61 -2.31 -6.21
CA ARG A 95 19.88 -2.56 -5.53
C ARG A 95 19.94 -1.78 -4.23
N TRP A 96 20.35 -2.44 -3.16
CA TRP A 96 20.70 -1.79 -1.91
C TRP A 96 21.96 -0.93 -2.08
N LEU A 97 21.86 0.37 -1.81
CA LEU A 97 23.01 1.26 -1.70
C LEU A 97 23.52 1.22 -0.27
N GLY A 98 24.80 0.89 -0.09
CA GLY A 98 25.42 0.93 1.24
C GLY A 98 25.30 2.34 1.84
N GLY A 99 24.86 2.41 3.09
CA GLY A 99 24.54 3.65 3.77
C GLY A 99 23.08 4.09 3.62
N MET A 100 22.19 3.26 3.06
CA MET A 100 20.76 3.57 2.91
C MET A 100 20.09 3.90 4.23
N LEU A 101 20.41 3.15 5.30
CA LEU A 101 19.88 3.41 6.63
C LEU A 101 20.87 4.21 7.48
N THR A 102 22.13 3.77 7.50
CA THR A 102 23.16 4.34 8.39
C THR A 102 23.59 5.75 8.00
N ASN A 103 23.50 6.12 6.72
CA ASN A 103 23.81 7.45 6.20
C ASN A 103 22.59 8.09 5.50
N TRP A 104 21.43 8.00 6.17
CA TRP A 104 20.16 8.51 5.67
C TRP A 104 20.22 9.97 5.19
N ARG A 105 20.98 10.83 5.88
CA ARG A 105 21.12 12.25 5.50
C ARG A 105 21.64 12.42 4.07
N THR A 106 22.64 11.63 3.67
CA THR A 106 23.23 11.71 2.32
C THR A 106 22.28 11.12 1.28
N ILE A 107 21.58 10.05 1.62
CA ILE A 107 20.59 9.41 0.73
C ILE A 107 19.41 10.36 0.48
N ARG A 108 18.94 11.03 1.53
CA ARG A 108 17.90 12.06 1.40
C ARG A 108 18.34 13.24 0.53
N GLN A 109 19.61 13.65 0.59
CA GLN A 109 20.13 14.65 -0.35
C GLN A 109 20.10 14.16 -1.81
N ARG A 110 20.33 12.87 -2.06
CA ARG A 110 20.21 12.28 -3.41
C ARG A 110 18.76 12.22 -3.88
N ILE A 111 17.80 11.95 -2.98
CA ILE A 111 16.37 12.02 -3.28
C ILE A 111 15.99 13.46 -3.66
N ASN A 112 16.43 14.46 -2.88
CA ASN A 112 16.18 15.86 -3.20
C ASN A 112 16.81 16.29 -4.54
N GLU A 113 17.97 15.74 -4.89
CA GLU A 113 18.60 16.00 -6.19
C GLU A 113 17.81 15.37 -7.34
N LEU A 114 17.27 14.15 -7.16
CA LEU A 114 16.34 13.55 -8.13
C LEU A 114 15.13 14.46 -8.36
N GLU A 115 14.49 14.94 -7.29
CA GLU A 115 13.35 15.85 -7.41
C GLU A 115 13.71 17.17 -8.10
N ARG A 116 14.93 17.68 -7.88
CA ARG A 116 15.44 18.87 -8.56
C ARG A 116 15.61 18.64 -10.06
N LEU A 117 16.20 17.50 -10.44
CA LEU A 117 16.44 17.13 -11.84
C LEU A 117 15.12 16.88 -12.58
N GLU A 118 14.15 16.20 -11.95
CA GLU A 118 12.80 16.01 -12.50
C GLU A 118 12.10 17.36 -12.73
N ARG A 119 12.13 18.27 -11.75
CA ARG A 119 11.55 19.62 -11.92
C ARG A 119 12.18 20.40 -13.07
N MET A 120 13.51 20.28 -13.25
CA MET A 120 14.21 20.92 -14.37
C MET A 120 13.86 20.29 -15.73
N ARG A 121 13.59 18.98 -15.77
CA ARG A 121 13.11 18.28 -16.96
C ARG A 121 11.71 18.77 -17.32
N ASP A 122 10.82 18.78 -16.33
CA ASP A 122 9.40 19.12 -16.52
C ASP A 122 9.18 20.61 -16.81
N SER A 123 10.07 21.49 -16.32
CA SER A 123 10.07 22.93 -16.66
C SER A 123 10.60 23.25 -18.05
N GLY A 124 11.16 22.27 -18.77
CA GLY A 124 11.78 22.46 -20.08
C GLY A 124 13.14 23.15 -20.05
N ASP A 125 13.77 23.32 -18.87
CA ASP A 125 15.08 23.96 -18.71
C ASP A 125 16.22 23.19 -19.39
N PHE A 126 15.99 21.92 -19.77
CA PHE A 126 16.95 21.10 -20.52
C PHE A 126 17.34 21.75 -21.86
N GLY A 127 16.47 22.58 -22.45
CA GLY A 127 16.77 23.33 -23.67
C GLY A 127 17.86 24.40 -23.51
N ARG A 128 18.17 24.82 -22.27
CA ARG A 128 19.27 25.76 -21.98
C ARG A 128 20.63 25.07 -21.86
N HIS A 129 20.63 23.74 -21.74
CA HIS A 129 21.83 22.93 -21.64
C HIS A 129 22.24 22.38 -23.01
N THR A 130 23.51 22.00 -23.13
CA THR A 130 23.96 21.30 -24.34
C THR A 130 23.30 19.92 -24.42
N LYS A 131 23.09 19.38 -25.64
CA LYS A 131 22.53 18.03 -25.82
C LYS A 131 23.26 16.95 -25.01
N LYS A 132 24.58 17.12 -24.84
CA LYS A 132 25.41 16.22 -24.04
C LYS A 132 25.10 16.31 -22.54
N GLU A 133 24.95 17.52 -22.01
CA GLU A 133 24.60 17.74 -20.60
C GLU A 133 23.18 17.25 -20.31
N ALA A 134 22.22 17.58 -21.18
CA ALA A 134 20.85 17.09 -21.08
C ALA A 134 20.80 15.55 -21.05
N LEU A 135 21.58 14.88 -21.90
CA LEU A 135 21.67 13.41 -21.90
C LEU A 135 22.26 12.85 -20.59
N ILE A 136 23.27 13.52 -20.02
CA ILE A 136 23.85 13.12 -18.73
C ILE A 136 22.82 13.28 -17.61
N MET A 137 22.04 14.37 -17.61
CA MET A 137 20.97 14.60 -16.66
C MET A 137 19.86 13.55 -16.79
N SER A 138 19.41 13.23 -18.00
CA SER A 138 18.41 12.17 -18.22
C SER A 138 18.88 10.81 -17.70
N ARG A 139 20.12 10.42 -17.99
CA ARG A 139 20.69 9.16 -17.49
C ARG A 139 20.80 9.14 -15.96
N GLU A 140 21.10 10.28 -15.34
CA GLU A 140 21.16 10.40 -13.89
C GLU A 140 19.76 10.29 -13.27
N ILE A 141 18.72 10.88 -13.89
CA ILE A 141 17.32 10.70 -13.49
C ILE A 141 16.95 9.22 -13.55
N GLU A 142 17.11 8.56 -14.70
CA GLU A 142 16.79 7.13 -14.87
C GLU A 142 17.50 6.26 -13.83
N ARG A 143 18.78 6.54 -13.57
CA ARG A 143 19.59 5.82 -12.57
C ARG A 143 19.06 6.04 -11.15
N LEU A 144 18.76 7.29 -10.77
CA LEU A 144 18.28 7.62 -9.43
C LEU A 144 16.84 7.13 -9.21
N GLU A 145 15.97 7.25 -10.21
CA GLU A 145 14.59 6.77 -10.19
C GLU A 145 14.52 5.25 -9.99
N GLY A 146 15.34 4.50 -10.74
CA GLY A 146 15.42 3.05 -10.57
C GLY A 146 15.93 2.61 -9.19
N LEU A 147 16.72 3.44 -8.50
CA LEU A 147 17.31 3.09 -7.19
C LEU A 147 16.51 3.61 -5.99
N LEU A 148 15.90 4.79 -6.11
CA LEU A 148 15.36 5.56 -4.98
C LEU A 148 13.84 5.79 -5.05
N SER A 149 13.16 5.34 -6.11
CA SER A 149 11.69 5.50 -6.27
C SER A 149 10.91 5.02 -5.04
N GLY A 150 11.21 3.83 -4.53
CA GLY A 150 10.48 3.24 -3.41
C GLY A 150 10.76 3.87 -2.04
N VAL A 151 11.86 4.62 -1.88
CA VAL A 151 12.19 5.35 -0.64
C VAL A 151 11.93 6.85 -0.74
N ARG A 152 11.39 7.33 -1.86
CA ARG A 152 11.15 8.75 -2.13
C ARG A 152 10.24 9.40 -1.08
N LYS A 153 9.16 8.72 -0.70
CA LYS A 153 8.17 9.21 0.28
C LYS A 153 8.62 9.07 1.74
N MET A 154 9.78 8.45 1.97
CA MET A 154 10.28 8.19 3.32
C MET A 154 10.89 9.48 3.90
N ALA A 155 10.39 9.93 5.05
CA ALA A 155 10.89 11.14 5.73
C ALA A 155 11.98 10.82 6.78
N ARG A 156 11.76 9.72 7.51
CA ARG A 156 12.61 9.20 8.60
C ARG A 156 13.00 7.76 8.32
N VAL A 157 14.03 7.26 9.01
CA VAL A 157 14.40 5.84 8.93
C VAL A 157 13.22 4.95 9.36
N PRO A 158 13.08 3.75 8.77
CA PRO A 158 12.00 2.84 9.12
C PRO A 158 12.15 2.29 10.54
N GLU A 159 11.01 1.90 11.13
CA GLU A 159 10.96 1.29 12.46
C GLU A 159 11.05 -0.24 12.38
N LEU A 160 10.74 -0.82 11.21
CA LEU A 160 10.84 -2.25 10.95
C LEU A 160 11.33 -2.47 9.51
N VAL A 161 12.14 -3.50 9.29
CA VAL A 161 12.56 -3.90 7.94
C VAL A 161 12.08 -5.31 7.65
N PHE A 162 11.45 -5.49 6.49
CA PHE A 162 11.06 -6.78 5.95
C PHE A 162 11.95 -7.16 4.76
N VAL A 163 12.66 -8.28 4.84
CA VAL A 163 13.67 -8.69 3.85
C VAL A 163 13.31 -10.02 3.18
N VAL A 164 13.42 -10.05 1.85
CA VAL A 164 13.36 -11.28 1.05
C VAL A 164 14.78 -11.66 0.62
N ASP A 165 15.23 -12.87 1.00
CA ASP A 165 16.60 -13.41 0.77
C ASP A 165 17.71 -12.64 1.52
N ILE A 166 18.12 -13.19 2.66
CA ILE A 166 19.19 -12.66 3.52
C ILE A 166 20.53 -12.62 2.78
N SER A 167 20.82 -13.63 1.97
CA SER A 167 22.14 -13.81 1.36
C SER A 167 22.43 -12.66 0.39
N ARG A 168 21.42 -12.21 -0.35
CA ARG A 168 21.51 -11.05 -1.23
C ARG A 168 21.50 -9.72 -0.47
N GLU A 169 20.70 -9.63 0.59
CA GLU A 169 20.49 -8.38 1.34
C GLU A 169 21.30 -8.27 2.65
N ALA A 170 22.41 -8.98 2.76
CA ALA A 170 23.23 -9.01 3.97
C ALA A 170 23.69 -7.60 4.42
N THR A 171 23.90 -6.69 3.46
CA THR A 171 24.27 -5.29 3.76
C THR A 171 23.13 -4.54 4.43
N ALA A 172 21.90 -4.72 3.95
CA ALA A 172 20.72 -4.08 4.53
C ALA A 172 20.48 -4.56 5.97
N ILE A 173 20.60 -5.88 6.19
CA ILE A 173 20.47 -6.50 7.51
C ILE A 173 21.56 -5.99 8.46
N HIS A 174 22.81 -5.88 7.99
CA HIS A 174 23.90 -5.36 8.79
C HIS A 174 23.66 -3.90 9.22
N GLU A 175 23.18 -3.06 8.30
CA GLU A 175 22.84 -1.67 8.61
C GLU A 175 21.65 -1.54 9.57
N ALA A 176 20.60 -2.35 9.39
CA ALA A 176 19.45 -2.39 10.28
C ALA A 176 19.87 -2.78 11.71
N ASN A 177 20.69 -3.83 11.84
CA ASN A 177 21.23 -4.28 13.11
C ASN A 177 22.10 -3.21 13.81
N LEU A 178 22.90 -2.45 13.04
CA LEU A 178 23.71 -1.37 13.61
C LEU A 178 22.86 -0.25 14.22
N LEU A 179 21.68 -0.01 13.65
CA LEU A 179 20.72 0.99 14.13
C LEU A 179 19.71 0.42 15.14
N ASN A 180 19.81 -0.87 15.49
CA ASN A 180 18.84 -1.60 16.31
C ASN A 180 17.40 -1.55 15.75
N ILE A 181 17.27 -1.56 14.43
CA ILE A 181 15.98 -1.66 13.76
C ILE A 181 15.63 -3.16 13.66
N PRO A 182 14.48 -3.60 14.18
CA PRO A 182 14.08 -5.00 14.13
C PRO A 182 13.93 -5.51 12.70
N VAL A 183 14.45 -6.71 12.44
CA VAL A 183 14.47 -7.35 11.12
C VAL A 183 13.55 -8.55 11.09
N VAL A 184 12.58 -8.49 10.18
CA VAL A 184 11.74 -9.64 9.77
C VAL A 184 12.26 -10.13 8.43
N ALA A 185 12.56 -11.42 8.29
CA ALA A 185 13.09 -11.92 7.01
C ALA A 185 12.52 -13.28 6.61
N MET A 186 12.35 -13.45 5.30
CA MET A 186 12.15 -14.77 4.67
C MET A 186 13.49 -15.49 4.55
N VAL A 187 13.55 -16.70 5.10
CA VAL A 187 14.80 -17.45 5.26
C VAL A 187 14.66 -18.84 4.66
N ASP A 188 15.45 -19.10 3.61
CA ASP A 188 15.61 -20.44 3.05
C ASP A 188 16.77 -21.18 3.76
N THR A 189 16.79 -22.49 3.59
CA THR A 189 17.76 -23.47 4.08
C THR A 189 19.24 -23.17 3.81
N ASN A 190 19.58 -22.36 2.81
CA ASN A 190 20.96 -21.96 2.48
C ASN A 190 21.44 -20.73 3.26
N CYS A 191 20.55 -20.04 3.96
CA CYS A 191 20.86 -18.79 4.65
C CYS A 191 21.17 -19.00 6.13
N ASP A 192 21.90 -18.04 6.71
CA ASP A 192 22.15 -18.01 8.15
C ASP A 192 21.06 -17.19 8.86
N PRO A 193 20.23 -17.78 9.73
CA PRO A 193 19.18 -17.06 10.45
C PRO A 193 19.72 -16.16 11.58
N ARG A 194 21.04 -16.17 11.84
CA ARG A 194 21.65 -15.33 12.89
C ARG A 194 21.62 -13.85 12.49
N GLY A 195 21.24 -12.98 13.43
CA GLY A 195 21.15 -11.54 13.18
C GLY A 195 19.81 -11.09 12.59
N ILE A 196 18.79 -11.94 12.71
CA ILE A 196 17.40 -11.64 12.34
C ILE A 196 16.55 -11.91 13.57
N ASP A 197 15.70 -10.95 13.93
CA ASP A 197 14.85 -11.04 15.11
C ASP A 197 13.67 -11.99 14.87
N TYR A 198 13.05 -11.85 13.68
CA TYR A 198 11.86 -12.61 13.31
C TYR A 198 12.10 -13.37 12.01
N VAL A 199 12.47 -14.64 12.17
CA VAL A 199 12.78 -15.55 11.08
C VAL A 199 11.49 -16.20 10.57
N ILE A 200 11.16 -16.02 9.30
CA ILE A 200 10.08 -16.75 8.60
C ILE A 200 10.72 -17.81 7.70
N PRO A 201 10.75 -19.09 8.11
CA PRO A 201 11.30 -20.15 7.27
C PRO A 201 10.44 -20.32 6.03
N SER A 202 10.98 -20.01 4.85
CA SER A 202 10.22 -20.03 3.60
C SER A 202 11.14 -20.18 2.41
N ASN A 203 10.59 -20.77 1.34
CA ASN A 203 11.16 -20.67 0.00
C ASN A 203 11.22 -19.20 -0.45
N ASP A 204 12.40 -18.77 -0.90
CA ASP A 204 12.64 -17.42 -1.44
C ASP A 204 12.87 -17.42 -2.97
N ASP A 205 12.86 -18.60 -3.62
CA ASP A 205 13.03 -18.75 -5.07
C ASP A 205 11.69 -18.81 -5.81
N ALA A 206 10.64 -19.32 -5.17
CA ALA A 206 9.32 -19.47 -5.78
C ALA A 206 8.51 -18.17 -5.71
N ILE A 207 8.13 -17.63 -6.88
CA ILE A 207 7.31 -16.40 -6.98
C ILE A 207 6.00 -16.53 -6.20
N ARG A 208 5.34 -17.70 -6.26
CA ARG A 208 4.08 -17.95 -5.51
C ARG A 208 4.27 -17.90 -4.00
N ALA A 209 5.40 -18.41 -3.49
CA ALA A 209 5.72 -18.37 -2.07
C ALA A 209 6.01 -16.94 -1.61
N ILE A 210 6.83 -16.20 -2.37
CA ILE A 210 7.12 -14.79 -2.11
C ILE A 210 5.84 -13.96 -2.12
N LYS A 211 4.98 -14.13 -3.14
CA LYS A 211 3.69 -13.43 -3.24
C LYS A 211 2.78 -13.70 -2.05
N LEU A 212 2.69 -14.95 -1.60
CA LEU A 212 1.87 -15.29 -0.44
C LEU A 212 2.38 -14.62 0.84
N VAL A 213 3.69 -14.71 1.09
CA VAL A 213 4.27 -14.17 2.33
C VAL A 213 4.28 -12.63 2.31
N VAL A 214 4.82 -12.02 1.26
CA VAL A 214 4.88 -10.56 1.10
C VAL A 214 3.46 -9.96 1.12
N GLY A 215 2.52 -10.57 0.39
CA GLY A 215 1.13 -10.10 0.36
C GLY A 215 0.48 -10.12 1.74
N LYS A 216 0.77 -11.15 2.57
CA LYS A 216 0.25 -11.21 3.94
C LYS A 216 0.89 -10.21 4.88
N ILE A 217 2.17 -9.93 4.73
CA ILE A 217 2.83 -8.87 5.49
C ILE A 217 2.32 -7.48 5.07
N ALA A 218 2.03 -7.28 3.78
CA ALA A 218 1.39 -6.06 3.29
C ALA A 218 -0.06 -5.92 3.80
N ASP A 219 -0.83 -7.02 3.86
CA ASP A 219 -2.16 -7.03 4.50
C ASP A 219 -2.07 -6.60 5.97
N ALA A 220 -1.06 -7.06 6.71
CA ALA A 220 -0.83 -6.64 8.11
C ALA A 220 -0.56 -5.13 8.24
N ALA A 221 0.23 -4.58 7.33
CA ALA A 221 0.50 -3.14 7.29
C ALA A 221 -0.77 -2.34 6.98
N ILE A 222 -1.63 -2.81 6.08
CA ILE A 222 -2.91 -2.17 5.77
C ILE A 222 -3.87 -2.22 6.97
N GLU A 223 -3.94 -3.37 7.66
CA GLU A 223 -4.73 -3.50 8.89
C GLU A 223 -4.24 -2.52 9.96
N GLY A 224 -2.93 -2.44 10.19
CA GLY A 224 -2.35 -1.48 11.15
C GLY A 224 -2.63 -0.02 10.78
N LEU A 225 -2.59 0.33 9.50
CA LEU A 225 -2.98 1.66 9.01
C LEU A 225 -4.46 1.96 9.24
N GLY A 226 -5.33 0.93 9.12
CA GLY A 226 -6.75 1.03 9.41
C GLY A 226 -7.02 1.32 10.88
N SER A 227 -6.47 0.50 11.77
CA SER A 227 -6.64 0.67 13.23
C SER A 227 -6.20 2.05 13.70
N ARG A 228 -5.09 2.58 13.15
CA ARG A 228 -4.62 3.92 13.48
C ARG A 228 -5.61 5.02 13.07
N LYS A 229 -6.27 4.89 11.92
CA LYS A 229 -7.27 5.89 11.48
C LYS A 229 -8.46 5.88 12.43
N ASP A 230 -8.91 4.70 12.82
CA ASP A 230 -10.04 4.55 13.74
C ASP A 230 -9.71 5.13 15.12
N GLU A 231 -8.51 4.87 15.66
CA GLU A 231 -8.05 5.44 16.93
C GLU A 231 -7.96 6.98 16.89
N VAL A 232 -7.45 7.55 15.80
CA VAL A 232 -7.36 9.01 15.64
C VAL A 232 -8.76 9.63 15.57
N ILE A 233 -9.69 9.02 14.82
CA ILE A 233 -11.08 9.48 14.74
C ILE A 233 -11.75 9.39 16.11
N GLU A 234 -11.52 8.29 16.86
CA GLU A 234 -12.09 8.11 18.19
C GLU A 234 -11.55 9.13 19.20
N GLU A 235 -10.25 9.46 19.16
CA GLU A 235 -9.68 10.54 19.96
C GLU A 235 -10.22 11.93 19.57
N GLU A 236 -10.40 12.21 18.27
CA GLU A 236 -11.01 13.46 17.80
C GLU A 236 -12.46 13.58 18.26
N VAL A 237 -13.26 12.52 18.13
CA VAL A 237 -14.64 12.50 18.63
C VAL A 237 -14.69 12.65 20.14
N ARG A 238 -13.76 12.03 20.88
CA ARG A 238 -13.70 12.12 22.34
C ARG A 238 -13.26 13.50 22.83
N THR A 239 -12.36 14.16 22.11
CA THR A 239 -11.93 15.54 22.43
C THR A 239 -13.03 16.55 22.12
N VAL A 240 -13.76 16.39 21.01
CA VAL A 240 -14.96 17.19 20.71
C VAL A 240 -16.06 16.95 21.75
N ALA A 241 -16.31 15.70 22.16
CA ALA A 241 -17.30 15.38 23.18
C ALA A 241 -16.93 15.96 24.56
N ARG A 242 -15.63 15.98 24.91
CA ARG A 242 -15.14 16.65 26.14
C ARG A 242 -15.29 18.17 26.05
N ALA A 243 -14.93 18.78 24.93
CA ALA A 243 -15.10 20.22 24.73
C ALA A 243 -16.58 20.64 24.79
N ALA A 244 -17.48 19.84 24.22
CA ALA A 244 -18.93 20.06 24.29
C ALA A 244 -19.51 19.81 25.69
N ALA A 245 -18.89 18.94 26.50
CA ALA A 245 -19.25 18.76 27.91
C ALA A 245 -18.77 19.93 28.77
N ASP A 246 -17.55 20.42 28.55
CA ASP A 246 -17.01 21.60 29.23
C ASP A 246 -17.80 22.88 28.89
N GLU A 247 -18.28 23.03 27.64
CA GLU A 247 -19.20 24.12 27.26
C GLU A 247 -20.59 24.02 27.91
N ARG A 248 -21.04 22.80 28.24
CA ARG A 248 -22.34 22.57 28.92
C ARG A 248 -22.26 22.67 30.44
N GLU A 249 -21.06 22.56 31.03
CA GLU A 249 -20.85 22.80 32.47
C GLU A 249 -20.75 24.29 32.84
N LEU A 250 -20.66 25.20 31.86
CA LEU A 250 -20.95 26.62 32.08
C LEU A 250 -22.46 26.78 32.33
N THR A 251 -22.85 26.92 33.59
CA THR A 251 -24.26 27.12 33.96
C THR A 251 -24.82 28.39 33.30
N ASP A 252 -26.07 28.34 32.84
CA ASP A 252 -26.81 29.47 32.25
C ASP A 252 -26.74 30.76 33.11
N GLU A 253 -26.49 30.63 34.42
CA GLU A 253 -26.26 31.72 35.38
C GLU A 253 -24.99 32.56 35.12
N GLU A 254 -23.91 31.97 34.60
CA GLU A 254 -22.66 32.69 34.31
C GLU A 254 -22.67 33.33 32.90
N LEU A 255 -23.41 32.75 31.95
CA LEU A 255 -23.50 33.25 30.57
C LEU A 255 -24.49 34.41 30.41
N LEU A 256 -25.60 34.38 31.14
CA LEU A 256 -26.63 35.44 31.16
C LEU A 256 -26.46 36.32 32.41
N GLY A 257 -25.25 36.83 32.68
CA GLY A 257 -24.91 37.55 33.91
C GLY A 257 -26.03 38.45 34.47
N GLU A 258 -26.17 38.49 35.80
CA GLU A 258 -27.33 38.95 36.61
C GLU A 258 -28.26 40.03 35.99
N SER A 259 -27.71 40.99 35.25
CA SER A 259 -28.42 42.03 34.50
C SER A 259 -29.36 41.56 33.38
N THR A 260 -29.10 40.39 32.75
CA THR A 260 -29.96 39.82 31.69
C THR A 260 -31.05 38.94 32.26
N LEU A 261 -30.75 38.13 33.29
CA LEU A 261 -31.73 37.35 34.04
C LEU A 261 -32.82 38.22 34.68
N ALA A 262 -32.45 39.40 35.22
CA ALA A 262 -33.40 40.35 35.78
C ALA A 262 -34.34 40.99 34.73
N LYS A 263 -33.96 41.02 33.45
CA LYS A 263 -34.80 41.54 32.35
C LYS A 263 -35.75 40.49 31.78
N ILE A 264 -35.42 39.20 31.92
CA ILE A 264 -36.23 38.08 31.41
C ILE A 264 -37.20 37.57 32.48
N ALA A 265 -36.87 37.70 33.77
CA ALA A 265 -37.73 37.32 34.90
C ALA A 265 -39.17 37.91 34.88
N PRO A 266 -39.43 39.15 34.41
CA PRO A 266 -40.79 39.67 34.29
C PRO A 266 -41.57 39.06 33.11
N TYR A 267 -40.87 38.58 32.07
CA TYR A 267 -41.48 37.99 30.88
C TYR A 267 -41.97 36.55 31.13
N LEU A 268 -41.23 35.77 31.91
CA LEU A 268 -41.64 34.42 32.33
C LEU A 268 -42.81 34.41 33.33
N LYS A 269 -43.04 35.52 34.04
CA LYS A 269 -44.15 35.67 34.99
C LYS A 269 -45.46 36.11 34.35
N ALA A 270 -45.44 36.44 33.05
CA ALA A 270 -46.57 36.96 32.29
C ALA A 270 -47.12 35.93 31.27
N VAL A 271 -46.67 34.68 31.35
CA VAL A 271 -47.22 33.57 30.58
C VAL A 271 -48.05 32.74 31.56
N ASP A 272 -49.38 32.75 31.39
CA ASP A 272 -50.29 31.86 32.12
C ASP A 272 -50.03 30.40 31.70
N GLU A 273 -50.26 29.45 32.61
CA GLU A 273 -49.99 28.00 32.44
C GLU A 273 -50.69 27.36 31.23
N GLU A 274 -51.64 28.03 30.58
CA GLU A 274 -52.42 27.49 29.45
C GLU A 274 -51.72 27.65 28.07
N ASP A 275 -50.68 28.50 27.92
CA ASP A 275 -49.97 28.67 26.64
C ASP A 275 -48.77 27.70 26.46
N ILE A 276 -48.51 26.80 27.42
CA ILE A 276 -47.38 25.85 27.37
C ILE A 276 -47.73 24.57 26.58
N GLU A 277 -49.01 24.30 26.31
CA GLU A 277 -49.44 23.09 25.58
C GLU A 277 -49.21 23.15 24.06
N GLU A 278 -48.91 24.30 23.46
CA GLU A 278 -48.71 24.41 22.00
C GLU A 278 -47.24 24.25 21.54
N VAL A 279 -46.29 24.05 22.46
CA VAL A 279 -44.84 23.88 22.13
C VAL A 279 -44.27 22.52 22.58
N LEU A 280 -45.07 21.68 23.24
CA LEU A 280 -44.69 20.33 23.67
C LEU A 280 -45.39 19.25 22.83
N VAL A 281 -45.08 19.19 21.53
CA VAL A 281 -45.18 17.96 20.75
C VAL A 281 -43.87 17.79 19.96
N VAL A 282 -42.79 17.55 20.68
CA VAL A 282 -41.51 17.04 20.14
C VAL A 282 -41.21 15.65 20.73
N GLU A 283 -42.25 14.95 21.19
CA GLU A 283 -42.16 13.55 21.63
C GLU A 283 -42.70 12.54 20.58
N GLU A 284 -43.39 12.98 19.52
CA GLU A 284 -43.82 12.07 18.42
C GLU A 284 -42.76 11.86 17.32
N LEU A 285 -41.65 12.62 17.31
CA LEU A 285 -40.56 12.44 16.32
C LEU A 285 -39.45 11.47 16.78
N LYS A 286 -39.61 10.84 17.94
CA LYS A 286 -38.70 9.77 18.41
C LYS A 286 -39.28 8.37 18.22
N GLU A 287 -40.60 8.21 18.19
CA GLU A 287 -41.20 6.90 17.88
C GLU A 287 -41.17 6.59 16.37
N GLU A 288 -41.13 7.59 15.49
CA GLU A 288 -41.07 7.39 14.03
C GLU A 288 -39.64 7.13 13.47
N VAL A 289 -38.60 7.30 14.30
CA VAL A 289 -37.21 6.96 13.94
C VAL A 289 -36.78 5.62 14.56
N GLU A 290 -37.49 5.13 15.57
CA GLU A 290 -37.23 3.83 16.21
C GLU A 290 -38.02 2.66 15.58
N GLU A 291 -39.01 2.94 14.71
CA GLU A 291 -39.76 1.93 13.94
C GLU A 291 -39.16 1.60 12.55
N LEU A 292 -38.07 2.26 12.13
CA LEU A 292 -37.38 2.00 10.84
C LEU A 292 -36.01 1.31 11.01
N GLY A 293 -35.92 0.38 11.96
CA GLY A 293 -34.70 -0.35 12.27
C GLY A 293 -34.94 -1.81 12.67
N GLY A 294 -35.56 -2.63 11.81
CA GLY A 294 -35.62 -4.07 12.03
C GLY A 294 -36.43 -4.88 11.02
N SER A 295 -35.71 -5.54 10.10
CA SER A 295 -36.01 -6.80 9.38
C SER A 295 -37.22 -6.92 8.44
N ASP A 296 -36.92 -7.50 7.27
CA ASP A 296 -37.78 -8.09 6.23
C ASP A 296 -38.46 -7.13 5.24
N PHE A 297 -37.78 -6.87 4.12
CA PHE A 297 -38.40 -6.49 2.86
C PHE A 297 -38.05 -7.54 1.81
N GLU A 298 -39.02 -8.42 1.52
CA GLU A 298 -39.05 -9.22 0.28
C GLU A 298 -39.23 -8.25 -0.88
N LEU A 299 -38.30 -8.27 -1.84
CA LEU A 299 -38.44 -7.53 -3.09
C LEU A 299 -39.40 -8.31 -3.99
N ASP A 300 -40.50 -7.66 -4.36
CA ASP A 300 -41.41 -8.10 -5.40
C ASP A 300 -40.75 -7.85 -6.77
N GLU A 301 -40.79 -8.85 -7.65
CA GLU A 301 -40.04 -8.93 -8.91
C GLU A 301 -40.58 -8.00 -10.03
N GLU A 302 -41.59 -7.16 -9.77
CA GLU A 302 -42.23 -6.31 -10.79
C GLU A 302 -41.77 -4.84 -10.80
N GLU A 303 -41.04 -4.33 -9.79
CA GLU A 303 -40.51 -2.95 -9.77
C GLU A 303 -39.04 -2.84 -10.27
N LEU A 304 -38.40 -3.97 -10.60
CA LEU A 304 -37.06 -3.99 -11.22
C LEU A 304 -37.10 -3.97 -12.76
N GLU A 305 -38.26 -4.23 -13.39
CA GLU A 305 -38.40 -4.19 -14.86
C GLU A 305 -38.65 -2.77 -15.40
N GLU A 306 -39.20 -1.84 -14.60
CA GLU A 306 -39.44 -0.45 -15.04
C GLU A 306 -38.17 0.45 -14.96
N PHE A 307 -37.13 0.03 -14.22
CA PHE A 307 -35.84 0.74 -14.13
C PHE A 307 -34.78 0.23 -15.12
N GLU A 308 -34.99 -0.95 -15.75
CA GLU A 308 -34.12 -1.45 -16.83
C GLU A 308 -34.56 -0.95 -18.22
N GLU A 309 -35.83 -0.61 -18.45
CA GLU A 309 -36.27 -0.05 -19.75
C GLU A 309 -35.83 1.42 -19.96
N ASP A 310 -35.79 2.26 -18.92
CA ASP A 310 -35.32 3.65 -19.02
C ASP A 310 -33.77 3.80 -19.14
N LYS A 311 -33.02 2.71 -18.92
CA LYS A 311 -31.57 2.66 -19.16
C LYS A 311 -31.20 2.23 -20.57
N VAL A 312 -32.08 1.47 -21.24
CA VAL A 312 -31.86 1.01 -22.62
C VAL A 312 -32.15 2.14 -23.62
N GLU A 313 -33.14 3.01 -23.38
CA GLU A 313 -33.38 4.19 -24.25
C GLU A 313 -32.32 5.30 -24.10
N ALA A 314 -31.57 5.34 -22.98
CA ALA A 314 -30.49 6.32 -22.77
C ALA A 314 -29.11 5.86 -23.30
N GLU A 315 -28.91 4.56 -23.50
CA GLU A 315 -27.69 4.02 -24.15
C GLU A 315 -27.83 3.95 -25.68
N ASP A 316 -29.04 3.83 -26.23
CA ASP A 316 -29.29 3.84 -27.69
C ASP A 316 -29.22 5.25 -28.31
N LEU A 317 -29.36 6.33 -27.54
CA LEU A 317 -29.19 7.72 -28.04
C LEU A 317 -27.74 8.25 -27.98
N VAL A 318 -26.80 7.47 -27.45
CA VAL A 318 -25.35 7.78 -27.46
C VAL A 318 -24.59 6.87 -28.45
N GLY A 319 -25.25 5.85 -29.00
CA GLY A 319 -24.71 4.93 -30.02
C GLY A 319 -24.85 5.39 -31.48
N GLU A 320 -25.61 6.46 -31.77
CA GLU A 320 -25.96 6.85 -33.16
C GLU A 320 -25.21 8.09 -33.72
N GLU A 321 -24.17 8.59 -33.05
CA GLU A 321 -23.26 9.64 -33.58
C GLU A 321 -21.79 9.20 -33.74
N ALA A 322 -21.52 7.90 -33.86
CA ALA A 322 -20.19 7.38 -34.17
C ALA A 322 -20.21 6.22 -35.19
N GLU A 323 -20.99 6.34 -36.26
CA GLU A 323 -20.90 5.45 -37.42
C GLU A 323 -21.24 6.18 -38.73
N VAL A 324 -20.41 7.15 -39.12
CA VAL A 324 -20.24 7.59 -40.52
C VAL A 324 -18.76 7.91 -40.73
N ASP A 325 -18.22 7.44 -41.85
CA ASP A 325 -16.83 7.58 -42.36
C ASP A 325 -15.81 6.48 -42.02
N GLN A 326 -16.17 5.22 -42.31
CA GLN A 326 -15.20 4.20 -42.75
C GLN A 326 -15.69 3.45 -44.01
N GLU A 327 -15.97 4.20 -45.08
CA GLU A 327 -15.86 3.70 -46.46
C GLU A 327 -15.09 4.75 -47.27
N GLY A 328 -13.76 4.69 -47.22
CA GLY A 328 -12.94 5.68 -47.91
C GLY A 328 -11.44 5.69 -47.63
N ILE A 329 -10.85 4.63 -47.04
CA ILE A 329 -9.38 4.44 -47.01
C ILE A 329 -9.07 2.95 -47.14
N VAL A 330 -9.48 2.39 -48.28
CA VAL A 330 -8.97 1.11 -48.80
C VAL A 330 -8.42 1.48 -50.17
N ASP A 331 -7.21 2.07 -50.18
CA ASP A 331 -6.34 2.15 -51.37
C ASP A 331 -4.94 2.79 -51.12
N GLU A 332 -4.55 3.17 -49.89
CA GLU A 332 -3.21 3.77 -49.65
C GLU A 332 -2.39 3.12 -48.51
N VAL A 333 -2.63 1.84 -48.19
CA VAL A 333 -1.77 1.05 -47.28
C VAL A 333 -1.14 -0.16 -47.99
N GLY A 334 -1.27 -0.24 -49.31
CA GLY A 334 -0.62 -1.23 -50.17
C GLY A 334 0.76 -0.84 -50.71
N THR A 335 1.28 0.35 -50.39
CA THR A 335 2.48 0.92 -51.04
C THR A 335 3.54 1.46 -50.08
N ALA A 336 3.50 1.10 -48.79
CA ALA A 336 4.56 1.44 -47.82
C ALA A 336 5.23 0.21 -47.19
N ALA A 337 4.82 -1.01 -47.56
CA ALA A 337 5.42 -2.27 -47.09
C ALA A 337 6.35 -2.93 -48.12
N GLU A 338 6.63 -2.26 -49.24
CA GLU A 338 7.53 -2.74 -50.30
C GLU A 338 8.82 -1.89 -50.44
N GLU A 339 8.97 -0.81 -49.68
CA GLU A 339 10.19 0.02 -49.68
C GLU A 339 11.16 -0.30 -48.52
N ASP A 340 10.73 -1.03 -47.50
CA ASP A 340 11.58 -1.46 -46.36
C ASP A 340 12.25 -2.84 -46.56
N LYS A 341 12.17 -3.41 -47.78
CA LYS A 341 12.93 -4.60 -48.19
C LYS A 341 14.00 -4.33 -49.25
N VAL A 342 14.18 -3.09 -49.68
CA VAL A 342 15.21 -2.70 -50.66
C VAL A 342 16.43 -2.06 -49.99
N GLU A 343 16.31 -1.49 -48.78
CA GLU A 343 17.47 -0.90 -48.06
C GLU A 343 18.31 -1.90 -47.23
N GLU A 344 17.90 -3.18 -47.13
CA GLU A 344 18.69 -4.22 -46.46
C GLU A 344 19.54 -5.08 -47.43
N GLU A 345 19.36 -4.95 -48.75
CA GLU A 345 20.23 -5.62 -49.74
C GLU A 345 21.35 -4.71 -50.28
N ASP A 346 21.26 -3.39 -50.15
CA ASP A 346 22.31 -2.44 -50.62
C ASP A 346 23.44 -2.16 -49.61
N LYS A 347 23.44 -2.80 -48.44
CA LYS A 347 24.56 -2.78 -47.47
C LYS A 347 25.38 -4.07 -47.40
N ALA A 348 25.08 -5.05 -48.25
CA ALA A 348 25.86 -6.30 -48.34
C ALA A 348 26.80 -6.35 -49.57
N GLY A 349 26.90 -5.27 -50.36
CA GLY A 349 27.66 -5.22 -51.61
C GLY A 349 28.97 -4.42 -51.59
N GLU A 350 29.37 -3.83 -50.46
CA GLU A 350 30.54 -2.94 -50.39
C GLU A 350 31.59 -3.40 -49.35
N GLU A 351 31.84 -4.71 -49.28
CA GLU A 351 33.05 -5.29 -48.68
C GLU A 351 33.52 -6.49 -49.52
N ASP A 352 33.91 -6.26 -50.77
CA ASP A 352 34.86 -7.12 -51.49
C ASP A 352 35.41 -6.39 -52.72
N SER A 353 36.49 -5.61 -52.52
CA SER A 353 37.47 -5.18 -53.54
C SER A 353 38.71 -4.58 -52.88
#